data_AF-A0A534URU6-F1
#
_entry.id   AF-A0A534URU6-F1
#
_cell.length_a   1.000
_cell.length_b   1.000
_cell.length_c   1.000
_cell.angle_alpha   90.00
_cell.angle_beta   90.00
_cell.angle_gamma   90.00
#
_symmetry.space_group_name_H-M   'P 1'
#
loop_
_entity.id
_entity.type
_entity.pdbx_description
1 polymer ?
#
loop_
_entity_poly.entity_id
_entity_poly.type
_entity_poly.pdbx_seq_one_letter_code
_entity_poly.pdbx_strand_id
1 'polypeptide(L)'
;MSRTCPECQNQYEDEILHCPEDGLDLSGVEPDDELIGRDIGSYRVTKLLGKGGMGAVYMAEHPVIGSRVAIKFLHPQYATDKKIVDRFFNEARAVNVIGHDNILKILDLNVTEDNRHYFVMEFLQGKPLQDLIVPEVPMTLDAAGPILLQVCEALQAAHESRIVHRDLKPDNVCLTVHKGKKNFVKVVDFGIARVTDDSG
;
A
#
# COMPACT_ATOMS: atom_id res chain seq x y z
N MET A 1 12.99 -3.54 -13.78
CA MET A 1 11.78 -3.51 -14.62
C MET A 1 12.25 -3.52 -16.05
N SER A 2 11.49 -4.16 -16.90
CA SER A 2 11.87 -4.36 -18.30
C SER A 2 10.64 -4.27 -19.15
N ARG A 3 10.74 -3.78 -20.37
CA ARG A 3 9.63 -3.82 -21.33
C ARG A 3 9.85 -4.94 -22.30
N THR A 4 8.82 -5.75 -22.52
CA THR A 4 8.80 -6.68 -23.64
C THR A 4 8.23 -5.98 -24.87
N CYS A 5 9.02 -5.87 -25.94
CA CYS A 5 8.54 -5.33 -27.21
C CYS A 5 7.42 -6.24 -27.76
N PRO A 6 6.23 -5.72 -28.09
CA PRO A 6 5.13 -6.54 -28.60
C PRO A 6 5.39 -7.13 -29.99
N GLU A 7 6.30 -6.54 -30.77
CA GLU A 7 6.61 -6.99 -32.15
C GLU A 7 7.71 -8.05 -32.16
N CYS A 8 8.91 -7.73 -31.67
CA CYS A 8 10.03 -8.68 -31.68
C CYS A 8 10.10 -9.60 -30.45
N GLN A 9 9.28 -9.36 -29.43
CA GLN A 9 9.22 -10.12 -28.16
C GLN A 9 10.50 -10.08 -27.32
N ASN A 10 11.47 -9.24 -27.67
CA ASN A 10 12.66 -9.04 -26.85
C ASN A 10 12.36 -8.15 -25.63
N GLN A 11 13.07 -8.43 -24.55
CA GLN A 11 12.93 -7.75 -23.29
C GLN A 11 14.08 -6.75 -23.11
N TYR A 12 13.75 -5.50 -22.83
CA TYR A 12 14.70 -4.39 -22.69
C TYR A 12 14.57 -3.72 -21.33
N GLU A 13 15.64 -3.11 -20.83
CA GLU A 13 15.57 -2.30 -19.61
C GLU A 13 14.59 -1.12 -19.79
N ASP A 14 13.96 -0.69 -18.69
CA ASP A 14 12.96 0.39 -18.64
C ASP A 14 13.47 1.76 -19.16
N GLU A 15 14.77 1.91 -19.36
CA GLU A 15 15.39 3.13 -19.93
C GLU A 15 15.36 3.14 -21.47
N ILE A 16 15.15 1.97 -22.09
CA ILE A 16 15.04 1.81 -23.54
C ILE A 16 13.63 2.18 -23.98
N LEU A 17 13.50 3.38 -24.54
CA LEU A 17 12.22 3.93 -25.02
C LEU A 17 11.89 3.52 -26.46
N HIS A 18 12.86 2.99 -27.21
CA HIS A 18 12.64 2.50 -28.56
C HIS A 18 13.34 1.16 -28.72
N CYS A 19 12.64 0.18 -29.29
CA CYS A 19 13.18 -1.14 -29.53
C CYS A 19 14.39 -1.06 -30.50
N PRO A 20 15.58 -1.55 -30.11
CA PRO A 20 16.76 -1.54 -30.99
C PRO A 20 16.64 -2.39 -32.26
N GLU A 21 15.74 -3.39 -32.26
CA GLU A 21 15.60 -4.34 -33.38
C GLU A 21 14.60 -3.88 -34.44
N ASP A 22 13.47 -3.28 -34.01
CA ASP A 22 12.35 -2.91 -34.90
C ASP A 22 11.98 -1.43 -34.84
N GLY A 23 12.56 -0.65 -33.93
CA GLY A 23 12.33 0.79 -33.79
C GLY A 23 10.99 1.18 -33.15
N LEU A 24 10.18 0.23 -32.68
CA LEU A 24 8.90 0.51 -32.03
C LEU A 24 9.10 1.38 -30.77
N ASP A 25 8.24 2.38 -30.60
CA ASP A 25 8.18 3.18 -29.38
C ASP A 25 7.65 2.34 -28.21
N LEU A 26 8.52 2.08 -27.23
CA LEU A 26 8.24 1.31 -26.04
C LEU A 26 7.76 2.19 -24.87
N SER A 27 7.75 3.53 -25.00
CA SER A 27 7.32 4.43 -23.92
C SER A 27 5.88 4.17 -23.43
N GLY A 28 5.02 3.66 -24.32
CA GLY A 28 3.65 3.23 -24.02
C GLY A 28 3.50 1.78 -23.58
N VAL A 29 4.57 0.98 -23.61
CA VAL A 29 4.56 -0.40 -23.11
C VAL A 29 4.81 -0.35 -21.61
N GLU A 30 3.88 -0.87 -20.81
CA GLU A 30 4.11 -0.93 -19.38
C GLU A 30 5.29 -1.88 -19.09
N PRO A 31 6.23 -1.49 -18.22
CA PRO A 31 7.29 -2.39 -17.81
C PRO A 31 6.70 -3.64 -17.17
N ASP A 32 7.19 -4.80 -17.56
CA ASP A 32 6.94 -6.06 -16.91
C ASP A 32 7.30 -5.94 -15.43
N ASP A 33 6.27 -6.10 -14.61
CA ASP A 33 6.39 -6.24 -13.18
C ASP A 33 6.36 -7.73 -12.86
N GLU A 34 7.50 -8.25 -12.41
CA GLU A 34 7.73 -9.68 -12.10
C GLU A 34 6.71 -10.26 -11.11
N LEU A 35 6.00 -9.41 -10.36
CA LEU A 35 4.99 -9.85 -9.41
C LEU A 35 3.60 -9.97 -10.04
N ILE A 36 3.27 -9.22 -11.10
CA ILE A 36 1.95 -9.30 -11.72
C ILE A 36 1.78 -10.68 -12.37
N GLY A 37 0.66 -11.33 -12.07
CA GLY A 37 0.41 -12.71 -12.51
C GLY A 37 1.08 -13.77 -11.65
N ARG A 38 1.90 -13.43 -10.66
CA ARG A 38 2.48 -14.41 -9.73
C ARG A 38 1.50 -14.80 -8.63
N ASP A 39 1.59 -16.05 -8.16
CA ASP A 39 0.88 -16.51 -6.96
C ASP A 39 1.76 -16.25 -5.72
N ILE A 40 1.19 -15.52 -4.75
CA ILE A 40 1.82 -15.13 -3.49
C ILE A 40 0.94 -15.64 -2.35
N GLY A 41 1.41 -16.69 -1.66
CA GLY A 41 0.56 -17.44 -0.75
C GLY A 41 -0.66 -18.00 -1.47
N SER A 42 -1.86 -17.63 -1.01
CA SER A 42 -3.14 -18.05 -1.62
C SER A 42 -3.72 -17.05 -2.62
N TYR A 43 -2.98 -16.01 -3.00
CA TYR A 43 -3.48 -14.91 -3.82
C TYR A 43 -2.70 -14.77 -5.13
N ARG A 44 -3.42 -14.56 -6.24
CA ARG A 44 -2.83 -14.17 -7.53
C ARG A 44 -2.70 -12.66 -7.55
N VAL A 45 -1.50 -12.13 -7.79
CA VAL A 45 -1.28 -10.68 -7.94
C VAL A 45 -1.85 -10.23 -9.29
N THR A 46 -2.67 -9.17 -9.26
CA THR A 46 -3.44 -8.73 -10.43
C THR A 46 -3.06 -7.33 -10.90
N LYS A 47 -2.63 -6.44 -10.01
CA LYS A 47 -2.37 -5.03 -10.35
C LYS A 47 -1.43 -4.35 -9.37
N LEU A 48 -0.54 -3.50 -9.86
CA LEU A 48 0.19 -2.54 -9.01
C LEU A 48 -0.73 -1.38 -8.59
N LEU A 49 -0.84 -1.11 -7.29
CA LEU A 49 -1.64 -0.02 -6.73
C LEU A 49 -0.82 1.25 -6.48
N GLY A 50 0.46 1.11 -6.13
CA GLY A 50 1.34 2.24 -5.91
C GLY A 50 2.74 1.83 -5.46
N LYS A 51 3.69 2.76 -5.62
CA LYS A 51 5.08 2.61 -5.17
C LYS A 51 5.41 3.74 -4.20
N GLY A 52 6.06 3.40 -3.10
CA GLY A 52 6.54 4.35 -2.11
C GLY A 52 8.01 4.10 -1.77
N GLY A 53 8.55 4.90 -0.85
CA GLY A 53 9.98 4.84 -0.51
C GLY A 53 10.45 3.51 0.09
N MET A 54 9.58 2.80 0.81
CA MET A 54 9.93 1.50 1.43
C MET A 54 9.53 0.29 0.58
N GLY A 55 8.65 0.44 -0.39
CA GLY A 55 8.09 -0.71 -1.07
C GLY A 55 7.05 -0.40 -2.13
N ALA A 56 6.39 -1.45 -2.60
CA ALA A 56 5.32 -1.38 -3.58
C ALA A 56 4.08 -2.11 -3.06
N VAL A 57 2.90 -1.59 -3.36
CA VAL A 57 1.62 -2.18 -2.96
C VAL A 57 0.90 -2.70 -4.19
N TYR A 58 0.44 -3.93 -4.14
CA TYR A 58 -0.27 -4.61 -5.22
C TYR A 58 -1.66 -5.04 -4.77
N MET A 59 -2.61 -5.08 -5.69
CA MET A 59 -3.86 -5.79 -5.53
C MET A 59 -3.64 -7.25 -5.89
N ALA A 60 -4.18 -8.14 -5.09
CA ALA A 60 -4.22 -9.57 -5.36
C ALA A 60 -5.62 -10.12 -5.09
N GLU A 61 -5.95 -11.21 -5.77
CA GLU A 61 -7.25 -11.87 -5.67
C GLU A 61 -7.06 -13.33 -5.30
N HIS A 62 -7.89 -13.81 -4.37
CA HIS A 62 -7.94 -15.24 -4.10
C HIS A 62 -8.63 -15.93 -5.29
N PRO A 63 -7.98 -16.84 -6.03
CA PRO A 63 -8.48 -17.32 -7.32
C PRO A 63 -9.81 -18.08 -7.23
N VAL A 64 -10.06 -18.77 -6.11
CA VAL A 64 -11.31 -19.52 -5.89
C VAL A 64 -12.44 -18.66 -5.34
N ILE A 65 -12.18 -17.86 -4.30
CA ILE A 65 -13.20 -17.11 -3.56
C ILE A 65 -13.49 -15.73 -4.22
N GLY A 66 -12.54 -15.19 -4.99
CA GLY A 66 -12.63 -13.86 -5.61
C GLY A 66 -12.43 -12.70 -4.63
N SER A 67 -12.12 -12.97 -3.36
CA SER A 67 -11.84 -11.93 -2.37
C SER A 67 -10.55 -11.19 -2.73
N ARG A 68 -10.60 -9.85 -2.67
CA ARG A 68 -9.46 -8.96 -2.93
C ARG A 68 -8.68 -8.65 -1.66
N VAL A 69 -7.37 -8.59 -1.80
CA VAL A 69 -6.43 -8.12 -0.78
C VAL A 69 -5.45 -7.13 -1.39
N ALA A 70 -4.81 -6.33 -0.56
CA ALA A 70 -3.63 -5.57 -0.93
C ALA A 70 -2.39 -6.24 -0.32
N ILE A 71 -1.28 -6.29 -1.07
CA ILE A 71 -0.02 -6.88 -0.63
C ILE A 71 1.06 -5.81 -0.74
N LYS A 72 1.65 -5.41 0.40
CA LYS A 72 2.81 -4.49 0.41
C LYS A 72 4.07 -5.33 0.42
N PHE A 73 4.91 -5.17 -0.59
CA PHE A 73 6.25 -5.75 -0.68
C PHE A 73 7.29 -4.72 -0.28
N LEU A 74 8.27 -5.13 0.52
CA LEU A 74 9.49 -4.36 0.76
C LEU A 74 10.36 -4.35 -0.51
N HIS A 75 10.96 -3.21 -0.85
CA HIS A 75 11.87 -3.15 -2.01
C HIS A 75 13.07 -4.10 -1.83
N PRO A 76 13.53 -4.80 -2.88
CA PRO A 76 14.63 -5.76 -2.80
C PRO A 76 15.92 -5.17 -2.20
N GLN A 77 16.20 -3.89 -2.46
CA GLN A 77 17.37 -3.19 -1.91
C GLN A 77 17.41 -3.13 -0.37
N TYR A 78 16.27 -3.34 0.31
CA TYR A 78 16.18 -3.36 1.77
C TYR A 78 16.05 -4.77 2.36
N ALA A 79 15.92 -5.81 1.52
CA ALA A 79 15.61 -7.17 1.97
C ALA A 79 16.70 -7.80 2.84
N THR A 80 17.95 -7.33 2.74
CA THR A 80 19.09 -7.83 3.53
C THR A 80 19.38 -6.98 4.76
N ASP A 81 18.79 -5.79 4.89
CA ASP A 81 18.94 -4.97 6.08
C ASP A 81 17.92 -5.42 7.13
N LYS A 82 18.41 -6.24 8.07
CA LYS A 82 17.59 -6.76 9.17
C LYS A 82 16.88 -5.67 9.95
N LYS A 83 17.48 -4.49 10.14
CA LYS A 83 16.82 -3.40 10.89
C LYS A 83 15.61 -2.86 10.12
N ILE A 84 15.72 -2.76 8.79
CA ILE A 84 14.60 -2.29 7.94
C ILE A 84 13.51 -3.36 7.86
N VAL A 85 13.87 -4.63 7.69
CA VAL A 85 12.94 -5.75 7.70
C VAL A 85 12.17 -5.86 9.02
N ASP A 86 12.89 -5.79 10.15
CA ASP A 86 12.28 -5.84 11.48
C ASP A 86 11.30 -4.68 11.67
N ARG A 87 11.65 -3.47 11.21
CA ARG A 87 10.75 -2.29 11.23
C ARG A 87 9.50 -2.52 10.38
N PHE A 88 9.67 -3.01 9.16
CA PHE A 88 8.59 -3.29 8.23
C PHE A 88 7.54 -4.23 8.83
N PHE A 89 7.98 -5.33 9.44
CA PHE A 89 7.05 -6.25 10.09
C PHE A 89 6.53 -5.76 11.45
N ASN A 90 7.32 -5.00 12.21
CA ASN A 90 6.85 -4.39 13.45
C ASN A 90 5.72 -3.39 13.21
N GLU A 91 5.78 -2.63 12.11
CA GLU A 91 4.70 -1.72 11.72
C GLU A 91 3.40 -2.49 11.49
N ALA A 92 3.45 -3.53 10.65
CA ALA A 92 2.29 -4.36 10.36
C ALA A 92 1.74 -5.09 11.61
N ARG A 93 2.62 -5.58 12.50
CA ARG A 93 2.20 -6.21 13.76
C ARG A 93 1.50 -5.24 14.71
N ALA A 94 2.04 -4.03 14.86
CA ALA A 94 1.49 -3.04 15.78
C ALA A 94 0.06 -2.65 15.38
N VAL A 95 -0.21 -2.49 14.09
CA VAL A 95 -1.56 -2.20 13.57
C VAL A 95 -2.58 -3.29 13.98
N ASN A 96 -2.17 -4.56 13.93
CA ASN A 96 -3.07 -5.67 14.26
C ASN A 96 -3.42 -5.75 15.76
N VAL A 97 -2.57 -5.23 16.65
CA VAL A 97 -2.84 -5.20 18.10
C VAL A 97 -3.99 -4.25 18.44
N ILE A 98 -4.20 -3.19 17.66
CA ILE A 98 -5.20 -2.16 17.96
C ILE A 98 -6.63 -2.67 17.74
N GLY A 99 -6.86 -3.46 16.69
CA GLY A 99 -8.15 -4.13 16.46
C GLY A 99 -9.37 -3.19 16.32
N HIS A 100 -9.24 -2.04 15.64
CA HIS A 100 -10.33 -1.06 15.46
C HIS A 100 -10.88 -1.05 14.02
N ASP A 101 -12.19 -0.84 13.84
CA ASP A 101 -12.82 -0.89 12.51
C ASP A 101 -12.38 0.26 11.58
N ASN A 102 -12.04 1.43 12.13
CA ASN A 102 -11.48 2.56 11.38
C ASN A 102 -9.97 2.47 11.15
N ILE A 103 -9.33 1.35 11.47
CA ILE A 103 -7.92 1.08 11.17
C ILE A 103 -7.83 -0.05 10.14
N LEU A 104 -6.87 0.06 9.23
CA LEU A 104 -6.58 -0.96 8.24
C LEU A 104 -6.20 -2.29 8.90
N LYS A 105 -6.81 -3.40 8.47
CA LYS A 105 -6.51 -4.73 8.98
C LYS A 105 -5.36 -5.38 8.20
N ILE A 106 -4.35 -5.83 8.92
CA ILE A 106 -3.30 -6.72 8.41
C ILE A 106 -3.80 -8.16 8.57
N LEU A 107 -3.72 -8.94 7.50
CA LEU A 107 -4.23 -10.31 7.42
C LEU A 107 -3.12 -11.34 7.59
N ASP A 108 -1.93 -11.08 7.04
CA ASP A 108 -0.79 -12.00 7.09
C ASP A 108 0.54 -11.25 6.90
N LEU A 109 1.64 -11.86 7.34
CA LEU A 109 3.01 -11.36 7.16
C LEU A 109 3.91 -12.53 6.80
N ASN A 110 4.63 -12.45 5.69
CA ASN A 110 5.38 -13.59 5.19
C ASN A 110 6.60 -13.18 4.36
N VAL A 111 7.38 -14.17 3.95
CA VAL A 111 8.54 -14.03 3.06
C VAL A 111 8.41 -15.07 1.96
N THR A 112 8.60 -14.64 0.71
CA THR A 112 8.60 -15.57 -0.43
C THR A 112 9.86 -16.43 -0.47
N GLU A 113 9.85 -17.51 -1.25
CA GLU A 113 11.03 -18.37 -1.45
C GLU A 113 12.23 -17.61 -2.04
N ASP A 114 11.99 -16.57 -2.84
CA ASP A 114 13.00 -15.65 -3.38
C ASP A 114 13.31 -14.47 -2.43
N ASN A 115 13.06 -14.64 -1.12
CA ASN A 115 13.42 -13.70 -0.05
C ASN A 115 12.78 -12.29 -0.15
N ARG A 116 11.58 -12.18 -0.74
CA ARG A 116 10.82 -10.93 -0.75
C ARG A 116 9.91 -10.87 0.46
N HIS A 117 10.11 -9.84 1.28
CA HIS A 117 9.35 -9.63 2.51
C HIS A 117 8.06 -8.88 2.19
N TYR A 118 6.93 -9.38 2.67
CA TYR A 118 5.64 -8.77 2.39
C TYR A 118 4.63 -8.96 3.53
N PHE A 119 3.60 -8.14 3.52
CA PHE A 119 2.41 -8.39 4.32
C PHE A 119 1.14 -8.21 3.48
N VAL A 120 0.12 -8.95 3.85
CA VAL A 120 -1.21 -8.93 3.24
C VAL A 120 -2.13 -8.09 4.13
N MET A 121 -2.91 -7.21 3.53
CA MET A 121 -3.86 -6.34 4.22
C MET A 121 -5.20 -6.31 3.49
N GLU A 122 -6.25 -5.87 4.17
CA GLU A 122 -7.55 -5.71 3.52
C GLU A 122 -7.45 -4.77 2.31
N PHE A 123 -8.12 -5.12 1.22
CA PHE A 123 -8.21 -4.23 0.06
C PHE A 123 -9.28 -3.17 0.32
N LEU A 124 -8.88 -1.89 0.29
CA LEU A 124 -9.81 -0.78 0.45
C LEU A 124 -10.33 -0.31 -0.90
N GLN A 125 -11.63 -0.52 -1.14
CA GLN A 125 -12.33 0.11 -2.26
C GLN A 125 -12.76 1.52 -1.85
N GLY A 126 -11.86 2.48 -2.03
CA GLY A 126 -12.05 3.86 -1.59
C GLY A 126 -11.08 4.81 -2.25
N LYS A 127 -11.07 6.05 -1.76
CA LYS A 127 -10.12 7.09 -2.19
C LYS A 127 -9.49 7.75 -0.98
N PRO A 128 -8.23 8.23 -1.07
CA PRO A 128 -7.65 9.07 -0.02
C PRO A 128 -8.49 10.32 0.23
N LEU A 129 -8.50 10.81 1.47
CA LEU A 129 -9.14 12.09 1.83
C LEU A 129 -8.50 13.24 1.07
N GLN A 130 -7.21 13.13 0.74
CA GLN A 130 -6.48 14.08 -0.09
C GLN A 130 -7.21 14.41 -1.40
N ASP A 131 -7.86 13.42 -2.04
CA ASP A 131 -8.60 13.60 -3.30
C ASP A 131 -9.83 14.50 -3.15
N LEU A 132 -10.33 14.70 -1.92
CA LEU A 132 -11.45 15.60 -1.63
C LEU A 132 -10.99 17.01 -1.25
N ILE A 133 -9.70 17.23 -1.04
CA ILE A 133 -9.16 18.52 -0.63
C ILE A 133 -8.83 19.33 -1.88
N VAL A 134 -9.50 20.48 -2.02
CA VAL A 134 -9.21 21.45 -3.08
C VAL A 134 -8.24 22.50 -2.53
N PRO A 135 -7.13 22.81 -3.23
CA PRO A 135 -6.20 23.85 -2.80
C PRO A 135 -6.90 25.17 -2.54
N GLU A 136 -6.55 25.82 -1.43
CA GLU A 136 -7.08 27.14 -1.02
C GLU A 136 -8.59 27.19 -0.74
N VAL A 137 -9.30 26.05 -0.79
CA VAL A 137 -10.73 25.96 -0.50
C VAL A 137 -10.94 25.08 0.74
N PRO A 138 -11.28 25.66 1.90
CA PRO A 138 -11.57 24.89 3.10
C PRO A 138 -12.77 23.96 2.90
N MET A 139 -12.66 22.74 3.41
CA MET A 139 -13.79 21.82 3.51
C MET A 139 -14.78 22.33 4.56
N THR A 140 -16.08 22.21 4.29
CA THR A 140 -17.12 22.60 5.27
C THR A 140 -17.08 21.69 6.50
N LEU A 141 -17.47 22.23 7.66
CA LEU A 141 -17.54 21.44 8.90
C LEU A 141 -18.52 20.26 8.79
N ASP A 142 -19.60 20.41 8.04
CA ASP A 142 -20.58 19.33 7.81
C ASP A 142 -19.97 18.14 7.06
N ALA A 143 -18.99 18.38 6.19
CA ALA A 143 -18.28 17.34 5.48
C ALA A 143 -17.08 16.81 6.29
N ALA A 144 -16.28 17.71 6.87
CA ALA A 144 -15.04 17.37 7.57
C ALA A 144 -15.28 16.76 8.96
N GLY A 145 -16.26 17.26 9.71
CA GLY A 145 -16.54 16.85 11.09
C GLY A 145 -16.79 15.34 11.26
N PRO A 146 -17.69 14.73 10.48
CA PRO A 146 -17.95 13.28 10.55
C PRO A 146 -16.73 12.42 10.15
N ILE A 147 -15.85 12.93 9.28
CA ILE A 147 -14.62 12.25 8.89
C ILE A 147 -13.62 12.33 10.04
N LEU A 148 -13.38 13.53 10.57
CA LEU A 148 -12.43 13.76 11.66
C LEU A 148 -12.83 13.02 12.93
N LEU A 149 -14.12 12.87 13.22
CA LEU A 149 -14.58 12.09 14.37
C LEU A 149 -14.11 10.62 14.28
N GLN A 150 -14.29 9.99 13.12
CA GLN A 150 -13.84 8.61 12.90
C GLN A 150 -12.31 8.48 12.92
N VAL A 151 -11.59 9.50 12.42
CA VAL A 151 -10.12 9.56 12.53
C VAL A 151 -9.71 9.63 14.00
N CYS A 152 -10.36 10.47 14.81
CA CYS A 152 -10.10 10.57 16.24
C CYS A 152 -10.39 9.25 16.98
N GLU A 153 -11.48 8.56 16.65
CA GLU A 153 -11.79 7.23 17.20
C GLU A 153 -10.68 6.21 16.90
N ALA A 154 -10.19 6.17 15.65
CA ALA A 154 -9.05 5.34 15.27
C ALA A 154 -7.78 5.68 16.06
N LEU A 155 -7.44 6.97 16.18
CA LEU A 155 -6.25 7.41 16.90
C LEU A 155 -6.37 7.14 18.40
N GLN A 156 -7.56 7.29 18.98
CA GLN A 156 -7.80 6.96 20.38
C GLN A 156 -7.51 5.47 20.64
N ALA A 157 -8.06 4.57 19.81
CA ALA A 157 -7.80 3.13 19.93
C ALA A 157 -6.30 2.80 19.83
N ALA A 158 -5.58 3.49 18.92
CA ALA A 158 -4.14 3.35 18.79
C ALA A 158 -3.40 3.80 20.06
N HIS A 159 -3.76 4.96 20.61
CA HIS A 159 -3.15 5.51 21.82
C HIS A 159 -3.42 4.66 23.05
N GLU A 160 -4.61 4.09 23.19
CA GLU A 160 -4.94 3.11 24.26
C GLU A 160 -4.04 1.87 24.18
N SER A 161 -3.60 1.52 22.98
CA SER A 161 -2.62 0.46 22.72
C SER A 161 -1.15 0.94 22.77
N ARG A 162 -0.90 2.18 23.23
CA ARG A 162 0.42 2.84 23.28
C ARG A 162 1.11 2.96 21.91
N ILE A 163 0.32 3.05 20.83
CA ILE A 163 0.81 3.23 19.46
C ILE A 163 0.46 4.65 19.00
N VAL A 164 1.45 5.34 18.44
CA VAL A 164 1.28 6.68 17.85
C VAL A 164 1.49 6.58 16.34
N HIS A 165 0.59 7.17 15.54
CA HIS A 165 0.64 7.08 14.08
C HIS A 165 1.82 7.83 13.44
N ARG A 166 2.24 8.97 13.98
CA ARG A 166 3.44 9.75 13.56
C ARG A 166 3.50 10.28 12.11
N ASP A 167 2.61 9.86 11.21
CA ASP A 167 2.52 10.35 9.83
C ASP A 167 1.05 10.54 9.42
N LEU A 168 0.23 11.07 10.32
CA LEU A 168 -1.16 11.34 9.99
C LEU A 168 -1.27 12.52 9.02
N LYS A 169 -1.82 12.26 7.85
CA LYS A 169 -2.07 13.22 6.77
C LYS A 169 -3.24 12.75 5.92
N PRO A 170 -3.86 13.61 5.08
CA PRO A 170 -5.01 13.21 4.27
C PRO A 170 -4.76 12.03 3.32
N ASP A 171 -3.52 11.82 2.85
CA ASP A 171 -3.16 10.63 2.06
C ASP A 171 -3.32 9.31 2.83
N ASN A 172 -3.13 9.36 4.16
CA ASN A 172 -3.19 8.20 5.06
C ASN A 172 -4.59 7.99 5.68
N VAL A 173 -5.60 8.71 5.15
CA VAL A 173 -7.01 8.54 5.53
C VAL A 173 -7.77 8.11 4.28
N CYS A 174 -8.15 6.83 4.20
CA CYS A 174 -8.94 6.31 3.09
C CYS A 174 -10.44 6.41 3.42
N LEU A 175 -11.22 6.94 2.48
CA LEU A 175 -12.66 7.01 2.53
C LEU A 175 -13.26 5.90 1.69
N THR A 176 -13.99 4.99 2.32
CA THR A 176 -14.66 3.86 1.68
C THR A 176 -16.18 3.93 1.89
N VAL A 177 -16.88 2.96 1.30
CA VAL A 177 -18.29 2.70 1.55
C VAL A 177 -18.39 1.47 2.43
N HIS A 178 -18.95 1.62 3.63
CA HIS A 178 -19.15 0.51 4.55
C HIS A 178 -20.62 0.39 4.95
N LYS A 179 -21.23 -0.78 4.70
CA LYS A 179 -22.65 -1.06 5.01
C LYS A 179 -23.61 0.04 4.51
N GLY A 180 -23.37 0.53 3.29
CA GLY A 180 -24.16 1.60 2.67
C GLY A 180 -23.86 3.03 3.15
N LYS A 181 -22.99 3.21 4.15
CA LYS A 181 -22.52 4.53 4.59
C LYS A 181 -21.34 4.96 3.74
N LYS A 182 -21.47 6.11 3.07
CA LYS A 182 -20.37 6.78 2.39
C LYS A 182 -19.42 7.41 3.42
N ASN A 183 -18.17 7.62 3.03
CA ASN A 183 -17.13 8.26 3.85
C ASN A 183 -16.86 7.51 5.16
N PHE A 184 -16.91 6.18 5.12
CA PHE A 184 -16.39 5.37 6.21
C PHE A 184 -14.87 5.46 6.20
N VAL A 185 -14.27 5.83 7.33
CA VAL A 185 -12.83 6.09 7.42
C VAL A 185 -12.06 4.81 7.68
N LYS A 186 -10.95 4.66 6.97
CA LYS A 186 -9.88 3.71 7.25
C LYS A 186 -8.56 4.47 7.32
N VAL A 187 -7.98 4.55 8.51
CA VAL A 187 -6.65 5.09 8.72
C VAL A 187 -5.63 4.02 8.34
N VAL A 188 -4.67 4.39 7.50
CA VAL A 188 -3.66 3.50 6.91
C VAL A 188 -2.24 3.99 7.24
N ASP A 189 -1.24 3.12 7.03
CA ASP A 189 0.19 3.46 7.07
C ASP A 189 0.62 4.17 8.37
N PHE A 190 0.61 3.42 9.48
CA PHE A 190 0.82 3.95 10.84
C PHE A 190 2.23 4.51 11.11
N GLY A 191 3.06 4.73 10.09
CA GLY A 191 4.26 5.57 10.15
C GLY A 191 5.26 5.19 11.25
N ILE A 192 5.15 3.97 11.81
CA ILE A 192 5.85 3.57 13.03
C ILE A 192 7.38 3.58 12.80
N ALA A 193 7.80 3.49 11.53
CA ALA A 193 9.17 3.63 11.09
C ALA A 193 9.76 5.06 11.14
N ARG A 194 8.96 6.12 11.38
CA ARG A 194 9.42 7.51 11.51
C ARG A 194 9.95 7.90 12.90
N VAL A 195 10.44 6.96 13.71
CA VAL A 195 11.40 7.34 14.77
C VAL A 195 12.75 7.56 14.10
N THR A 196 12.88 8.72 13.46
CA THR A 196 14.17 9.38 13.35
C THR A 196 14.62 9.70 14.77
N ASP A 197 15.75 9.12 15.17
CA ASP A 197 16.56 9.48 16.34
C ASP A 197 15.84 9.61 17.70
N ASP A 198 15.66 8.48 18.39
CA ASP A 198 15.99 8.46 19.82
C ASP A 198 17.52 8.34 19.95
N SER A 199 18.21 9.42 19.58
CA SER A 199 19.51 9.76 20.16
C SER A 199 19.18 10.57 21.42
N GLY A 200 18.93 9.85 22.52
CA GLY A 200 19.05 10.35 23.89
C GLY A 200 20.31 9.80 24.50
#